data_AF-A0A1Y2CTM9-F1
#
_entry.id   AF-A0A1Y2CTM9-F1
#
_cell.length_a   1.000
_cell.length_b   1.000
_cell.length_c   1.000
_cell.angle_alpha   90.00
_cell.angle_beta   90.00
_cell.angle_gamma   90.00
#
_symmetry.space_group_name_H-M   'P 1'
#
loop_
_entity.id
_entity.type
_entity.pdbx_description
1 polymer ?
#
loop_
_entity_poly.entity_id
_entity_poly.type
_entity_poly.pdbx_seq_one_letter_code
_entity_poly.pdbx_strand_id
1 'polypeptide(L)'
;MSEQGPLLPTTSLSKQSSSYKLYPRITPLILVASNDTPRRLIMAPTQNTDASAIEILSETHSAIHTLFSAFEPVNPDRLVYALCGLLFSHTNPAPFGGSKRHPGFTEFEGGSVEELVAWMIIGAYRLYWSRRGREAVECFVENVNRVLEECERGGSRKGCVDEWVLAGMRKCGHLGGGFEGVLPEGLRDVRGREEAGEEEEGVVLFTHLVRGCL
;
A
#
# COMPACT_ATOMS: atom_id res chain seq x y z
N MET A 1 -13.15 -61.78 7.24
CA MET A 1 -13.84 -60.51 7.55
C MET A 1 -12.74 -59.49 7.73
N SER A 2 -12.47 -58.71 6.68
CA SER A 2 -11.29 -57.85 6.57
C SER A 2 -11.75 -56.41 6.55
N GLU A 3 -11.41 -55.65 7.59
CA GLU A 3 -11.70 -54.22 7.67
C GLU A 3 -10.64 -53.43 6.90
N GLN A 4 -11.08 -52.77 5.85
CA GLN A 4 -10.29 -51.81 5.06
C GLN A 4 -10.31 -50.46 5.79
N GLY A 5 -9.14 -50.02 6.26
CA GLY A 5 -8.95 -48.65 6.75
C GLY A 5 -9.00 -47.63 5.60
N PRO A 6 -9.52 -46.41 5.81
CA PRO A 6 -9.57 -45.40 4.77
C PRO A 6 -8.18 -44.79 4.53
N LEU A 7 -7.73 -44.86 3.27
CA LEU A 7 -6.55 -44.17 2.77
C LEU A 7 -6.84 -42.66 2.74
N LEU A 8 -6.10 -41.88 3.54
CA LEU A 8 -6.12 -40.42 3.48
C LEU A 8 -5.44 -39.93 2.18
N PRO A 9 -6.01 -38.94 1.48
CA PRO A 9 -5.40 -38.38 0.29
C PRO A 9 -4.15 -37.57 0.65
N THR A 10 -3.03 -37.93 0.05
CA THR A 10 -1.79 -37.14 0.06
C THR A 10 -2.04 -35.82 -0.67
N THR A 11 -2.22 -34.73 0.08
CA THR A 11 -2.20 -33.37 -0.47
C THR A 11 -0.78 -33.03 -0.91
N SER A 12 -0.53 -33.08 -2.21
CA SER A 12 0.67 -32.50 -2.81
C SER A 12 0.62 -30.98 -2.64
N LEU A 13 1.46 -30.45 -1.76
CA LEU A 13 1.78 -29.02 -1.70
C LEU A 13 2.48 -28.64 -3.01
N SER A 14 1.74 -28.03 -3.94
CA SER A 14 2.31 -27.42 -5.13
C SER A 14 3.17 -26.23 -4.69
N LYS A 15 4.49 -26.41 -4.80
CA LYS A 15 5.47 -25.34 -4.65
C LYS A 15 5.24 -24.32 -5.77
N GLN A 16 4.57 -23.22 -5.46
CA GLN A 16 4.71 -22.00 -6.27
C GLN A 16 6.15 -21.52 -6.10
N SER A 17 7.00 -21.94 -7.03
CA SER A 17 8.38 -21.47 -7.17
C SER A 17 8.35 -20.02 -7.67
N SER A 18 8.12 -19.08 -6.76
CA SER A 18 8.43 -17.67 -7.01
C SER A 18 9.96 -17.57 -7.03
N SER A 19 10.54 -17.58 -8.23
CA SER A 19 11.98 -17.40 -8.45
C SER A 19 12.35 -15.98 -8.05
N TYR A 20 12.79 -15.80 -6.80
CA TYR A 20 13.31 -14.53 -6.32
C TYR A 20 14.69 -14.30 -6.96
N LYS A 21 14.90 -13.14 -7.58
CA LYS A 21 16.23 -12.80 -8.11
C LYS A 21 17.09 -12.33 -6.95
N LEU A 22 17.98 -13.19 -6.46
CA LEU A 22 18.96 -12.81 -5.45
C LEU A 22 19.98 -11.83 -6.03
N TYR A 23 20.13 -10.67 -5.41
CA TYR A 23 21.21 -9.74 -5.74
C TYR A 23 22.47 -10.05 -4.90
N PRO A 24 23.67 -10.09 -5.50
CA PRO A 24 24.90 -10.55 -4.85
C PRO A 24 25.44 -9.61 -3.76
N ARG A 25 25.04 -8.33 -3.78
CA ARG A 25 25.29 -7.35 -2.70
C ARG A 25 24.01 -6.55 -2.42
N ILE A 26 23.66 -6.41 -1.15
CA ILE A 26 22.57 -5.53 -0.71
C ILE A 26 23.14 -4.12 -0.65
N THR A 27 23.05 -3.37 -1.74
CA THR A 27 23.32 -1.93 -1.72
C THR A 27 22.14 -1.24 -1.08
N PRO A 28 22.26 -0.54 0.06
CA PRO A 28 21.09 0.02 0.72
C PRO A 28 20.33 0.95 -0.23
N LEU A 29 19.03 0.73 -0.34
CA LEU A 29 18.14 1.46 -1.24
C LEU A 29 17.29 2.42 -0.43
N ILE A 30 17.08 3.61 -0.95
CA ILE A 30 16.21 4.63 -0.36
C ILE A 30 15.19 5.07 -1.40
N LEU A 31 13.97 5.35 -0.95
CA LEU A 31 12.95 5.96 -1.79
C LEU A 31 12.97 7.46 -1.62
N VAL A 32 13.08 8.20 -2.72
CA VAL A 32 13.15 9.66 -2.72
C VAL A 32 12.25 10.22 -3.82
N ALA A 33 11.78 11.45 -3.62
CA ALA A 33 11.15 12.20 -4.71
C ALA A 33 12.18 12.50 -5.81
N SER A 34 11.77 12.36 -7.07
CA SER A 34 12.63 12.65 -8.21
C SER A 34 12.80 14.15 -8.38
N ASN A 35 14.05 14.59 -8.57
CA ASN A 35 14.36 15.98 -8.90
C ASN A 35 14.03 16.32 -10.37
N ASP A 36 14.13 15.34 -11.27
CA ASP A 36 13.95 15.53 -12.71
C ASP A 36 12.49 15.45 -13.16
N THR A 37 11.71 14.64 -12.46
CA THR A 37 10.28 14.46 -12.73
C THR A 37 9.50 14.80 -11.45
N PRO A 38 8.94 16.01 -11.33
CA PRO A 38 8.16 16.36 -10.16
C PRO A 38 7.04 15.33 -9.98
N ARG A 39 6.70 15.04 -8.72
CA ARG A 39 5.61 14.11 -8.36
C ARG A 39 5.87 12.65 -8.77
N ARG A 40 7.14 12.24 -8.76
CA ARG A 40 7.54 10.86 -8.97
C ARG A 40 8.39 10.36 -7.81
N LEU A 41 8.09 9.16 -7.33
CA LEU A 41 8.94 8.42 -6.40
C LEU A 41 9.94 7.57 -7.18
N ILE A 42 11.21 7.62 -6.79
CA ILE A 42 12.27 6.80 -7.37
C ILE A 42 13.00 6.01 -6.28
N MET A 43 13.51 4.85 -6.68
CA MET A 43 14.39 4.04 -5.84
C MET A 43 15.83 4.38 -6.19
N ALA A 44 16.57 4.93 -5.24
CA ALA A 44 17.96 5.33 -5.41
C ALA A 44 18.88 4.51 -4.47
N PRO A 45 20.15 4.27 -4.85
CA PRO A 45 21.16 3.83 -3.90
C PRO A 45 21.34 4.92 -2.82
N THR A 46 21.50 4.51 -1.56
CA THR A 46 21.94 5.45 -0.53
C THR A 46 23.31 6.03 -0.88
N GLN A 47 23.49 7.33 -0.66
CA GLN A 47 24.82 7.95 -0.72
C GLN A 47 25.65 7.62 0.52
N ASN A 48 24.98 7.32 1.64
CA ASN A 48 25.60 6.90 2.89
C ASN A 48 25.53 5.38 3.01
N THR A 49 26.65 4.70 2.72
CA THR A 49 26.74 3.23 2.80
C THR A 49 26.54 2.68 4.21
N ASP A 50 26.70 3.53 5.23
CA ASP A 50 26.57 3.17 6.64
C ASP A 50 25.20 3.57 7.21
N ALA A 51 24.26 4.01 6.36
CA ALA A 51 22.90 4.35 6.76
C ALA A 51 22.24 3.16 7.45
N SER A 52 21.75 3.40 8.66
CA SER A 52 21.01 2.44 9.44
C SER A 52 19.64 2.15 8.82
N ALA A 53 19.06 1.00 9.17
CA ALA A 53 17.71 0.64 8.77
C ALA A 53 16.67 1.70 9.18
N ILE A 54 16.84 2.30 10.36
CA ILE A 54 15.93 3.31 10.91
C ILE A 54 16.00 4.60 10.07
N GLU A 55 17.20 5.04 9.71
CA GLU A 55 17.38 6.23 8.85
C GLU A 55 16.73 6.02 7.49
N ILE A 56 16.95 4.88 6.84
CA ILE A 56 16.35 4.56 5.53
C ILE A 56 14.82 4.57 5.60
N LEU A 57 14.24 3.97 6.64
CA LEU A 57 12.79 3.94 6.83
C LEU A 57 12.23 5.35 7.08
N SER A 58 12.89 6.13 7.95
CA SER A 58 12.48 7.50 8.31
C SER A 58 12.56 8.45 7.12
N GLU A 59 13.63 8.38 6.32
CA GLU A 59 13.79 9.19 5.12
C GLU A 59 12.79 8.79 4.04
N THR A 60 12.57 7.49 3.84
CA THR A 60 11.55 7.00 2.90
C THR A 60 10.15 7.46 3.30
N HIS A 61 9.81 7.36 4.59
CA HIS A 61 8.53 7.83 5.12
C HIS A 61 8.35 9.33 4.87
N SER A 62 9.37 10.12 5.20
CA SER A 62 9.38 11.57 4.96
C SER A 62 9.23 11.92 3.48
N ALA A 63 9.88 11.17 2.59
CA ALA A 63 9.80 11.38 1.15
C ALA A 63 8.39 11.13 0.61
N ILE A 64 7.73 10.05 1.04
CA ILE A 64 6.35 9.72 0.63
C ILE A 64 5.37 10.76 1.17
N HIS A 65 5.49 11.12 2.44
CA HIS A 65 4.64 12.14 3.06
C HIS A 65 4.77 13.48 2.33
N THR A 66 6.00 13.94 2.10
CA THR A 66 6.27 15.19 1.37
C THR A 66 5.72 15.13 -0.06
N LEU A 67 5.90 13.99 -0.74
CA LEU A 67 5.42 13.79 -2.10
C LEU A 67 3.89 13.86 -2.20
N PHE A 68 3.17 13.25 -1.26
CA PHE A 68 1.71 13.23 -1.24
C PHE A 68 1.14 14.58 -0.82
N SER A 69 1.71 15.22 0.21
CA SER A 69 1.30 16.55 0.65
C SER A 69 1.52 17.63 -0.41
N ALA A 70 2.54 17.49 -1.25
CA ALA A 70 2.78 18.43 -2.36
C ALA A 70 1.83 18.23 -3.56
N PHE A 71 0.96 17.21 -3.53
CA PHE A 71 0.08 16.85 -4.64
C PHE A 71 -1.30 17.57 -4.53
N GLU A 72 -1.27 18.89 -4.37
CA GLU A 72 -2.49 19.68 -4.28
C GLU A 72 -3.28 19.72 -5.60
N PRO A 73 -4.62 19.85 -5.51
CA PRO A 73 -5.45 19.97 -4.31
C PRO A 73 -6.00 18.61 -3.82
N VAL A 74 -5.29 17.50 -4.05
CA VAL A 74 -5.74 16.17 -3.64
C VAL A 74 -5.35 15.92 -2.20
N ASN A 75 -6.30 15.47 -1.37
CA ASN A 75 -6.02 15.06 0.00
C ASN A 75 -4.94 13.93 0.03
N PRO A 76 -3.87 14.05 0.83
CA PRO A 76 -2.83 13.02 0.95
C PRO A 76 -3.36 11.65 1.35
N ASP A 77 -4.35 11.58 2.25
CA ASP A 77 -4.95 10.33 2.70
C ASP A 77 -5.66 9.61 1.56
N ARG A 78 -6.27 10.36 0.64
CA ARG A 78 -6.88 9.81 -0.57
C ARG A 78 -5.83 9.09 -1.42
N LEU A 79 -4.62 9.63 -1.53
CA LEU A 79 -3.52 8.99 -2.26
C LEU A 79 -3.05 7.71 -1.56
N VAL A 80 -2.98 7.70 -0.22
CA VAL A 80 -2.63 6.49 0.55
C VAL A 80 -3.68 5.40 0.39
N TYR A 81 -4.97 5.74 0.46
CA TYR A 81 -6.03 4.76 0.25
C TYR A 81 -6.07 4.24 -1.17
N ALA A 82 -5.91 5.12 -2.17
CA ALA A 82 -5.80 4.70 -3.57
C ALA A 82 -4.61 3.74 -3.77
N LEU A 83 -3.46 4.05 -3.15
CA LEU A 83 -2.28 3.19 -3.14
C LEU A 83 -2.63 1.82 -2.54
N CYS A 84 -3.28 1.77 -1.38
CA CYS A 84 -3.69 0.51 -0.77
C CYS A 84 -4.66 -0.28 -1.67
N GLY A 85 -5.58 0.40 -2.35
CA GLY A 85 -6.51 -0.20 -3.30
C GLY A 85 -5.82 -1.00 -4.40
N LEU A 86 -4.75 -0.45 -4.95
CA LEU A 86 -3.90 -1.08 -5.97
C LEU A 86 -2.92 -2.10 -5.39
N LEU A 87 -2.25 -1.72 -4.31
CA LEU A 87 -1.14 -2.45 -3.73
C LEU A 87 -1.60 -3.72 -3.03
N PHE A 88 -2.75 -3.69 -2.35
CA PHE A 88 -3.29 -4.84 -1.62
C PHE A 88 -4.03 -5.79 -2.56
N SER A 89 -3.27 -6.58 -3.32
CA SER A 89 -3.79 -7.55 -4.28
C SER A 89 -3.10 -8.89 -4.12
N HIS A 90 -3.85 -9.98 -4.28
CA HIS A 90 -3.29 -11.34 -4.24
C HIS A 90 -2.24 -11.58 -5.35
N THR A 91 -2.18 -10.73 -6.37
CA THR A 91 -1.18 -10.79 -7.45
C THR A 91 0.13 -10.11 -7.11
N ASN A 92 0.14 -9.26 -6.08
CA ASN A 92 1.31 -8.47 -5.72
C ASN A 92 2.25 -9.28 -4.81
N PRO A 93 3.54 -8.94 -4.76
CA PRO A 93 4.47 -9.60 -3.85
C PRO A 93 4.07 -9.38 -2.39
N ALA A 94 4.50 -10.29 -1.51
CA ALA A 94 4.47 -10.02 -0.07
C ALA A 94 5.23 -8.70 0.23
N PRO A 95 4.86 -7.95 1.28
CA PRO A 95 3.74 -8.19 2.21
C PRO A 95 2.38 -7.79 1.61
N PHE A 96 2.37 -7.16 0.45
CA PHE A 96 1.18 -6.53 -0.13
C PHE A 96 0.20 -7.50 -0.79
N GLY A 97 0.67 -8.69 -1.13
CA GLY A 97 -0.17 -9.76 -1.62
C GLY A 97 0.07 -11.05 -0.87
N GLY A 98 -0.14 -12.18 -1.55
CA GLY A 98 -0.11 -13.50 -0.94
C GLY A 98 -1.22 -14.37 -1.48
N SER A 99 -1.47 -15.48 -0.79
CA SER A 99 -2.54 -16.38 -1.21
C SER A 99 -3.90 -15.68 -1.11
N LYS A 100 -4.85 -16.04 -1.98
CA LYS A 100 -6.22 -15.50 -1.92
C LYS A 100 -6.90 -15.73 -0.56
N ARG A 101 -6.49 -16.78 0.17
CA ARG A 101 -7.06 -17.17 1.48
C ARG A 101 -6.41 -16.42 2.64
N HIS A 102 -5.13 -16.06 2.51
CA HIS A 102 -4.36 -15.32 3.50
C HIS A 102 -3.48 -14.27 2.80
N PRO A 103 -4.06 -13.12 2.43
CA PRO A 103 -3.30 -12.02 1.87
C PRO A 103 -2.44 -11.36 2.95
N GLY A 104 -1.18 -11.01 2.68
CA GLY A 104 -0.27 -10.47 3.69
C GLY A 104 -0.73 -9.13 4.29
N PHE A 105 -1.51 -8.34 3.55
CA PHE A 105 -2.08 -7.08 4.07
C PHE A 105 -3.12 -7.27 5.16
N THR A 106 -3.62 -8.49 5.41
CA THR A 106 -4.53 -8.74 6.54
C THR A 106 -3.84 -8.72 7.89
N GLU A 107 -2.50 -8.68 7.92
CA GLU A 107 -1.68 -8.54 9.13
C GLU A 107 -1.60 -7.09 9.64
N PHE A 108 -2.14 -6.11 8.90
CA PHE A 108 -2.22 -4.73 9.36
C PHE A 108 -3.34 -4.57 10.41
N GLU A 109 -3.01 -3.99 11.56
CA GLU A 109 -3.93 -3.74 12.69
C GLU A 109 -3.98 -2.27 13.12
N GLY A 110 -3.29 -1.37 12.39
CA GLY A 110 -3.27 0.05 12.71
C GLY A 110 -4.61 0.74 12.49
N GLY A 111 -4.78 1.91 13.11
CA GLY A 111 -5.99 2.72 13.04
C GLY A 111 -5.84 4.01 12.25
N SER A 112 -4.62 4.38 11.84
CA SER A 112 -4.34 5.62 11.13
C SER A 112 -3.70 5.41 9.75
N VAL A 113 -3.85 6.42 8.89
CA VAL A 113 -3.21 6.45 7.56
C VAL A 113 -1.67 6.48 7.69
N GLU A 114 -1.15 7.17 8.69
CA GLU A 114 0.28 7.22 8.98
C GLU A 114 0.84 5.84 9.34
N GLU A 115 0.16 5.11 10.23
CA GLU A 115 0.53 3.74 10.59
C GLU A 115 0.48 2.79 9.38
N LEU A 116 -0.48 3.02 8.48
CA LEU A 116 -0.61 2.25 7.24
C LEU A 116 0.57 2.47 6.30
N VAL A 117 1.00 3.73 6.12
CA VAL A 117 2.20 4.06 5.34
C VAL A 117 3.44 3.42 5.95
N ALA A 118 3.64 3.58 7.27
CA ALA A 118 4.76 2.97 7.99
C ALA A 118 4.77 1.44 7.83
N TRP A 119 3.63 0.77 7.98
CA TRP A 119 3.51 -0.67 7.81
C TRP A 119 3.91 -1.12 6.40
N MET A 120 3.46 -0.41 5.36
CA MET A 120 3.80 -0.74 3.98
C MET A 120 5.30 -0.63 3.71
N ILE A 121 5.93 0.46 4.17
CA ILE A 121 7.36 0.72 4.01
C ILE A 121 8.16 -0.35 4.77
N ILE A 122 7.88 -0.54 6.06
CA ILE A 122 8.57 -1.52 6.91
C ILE A 122 8.47 -2.92 6.30
N GLY A 123 7.28 -3.31 5.84
CA GLY A 123 7.06 -4.62 5.26
C GLY A 123 7.84 -4.85 3.95
N ALA A 124 7.91 -3.85 3.06
CA ALA A 124 8.72 -3.94 1.85
C ALA A 124 10.22 -4.04 2.16
N TYR A 125 10.71 -3.18 3.05
CA TYR A 125 12.12 -3.16 3.45
C TYR A 125 12.55 -4.40 4.23
N ARG A 126 11.68 -4.94 5.09
CA ARG A 126 11.90 -6.20 5.80
C ARG A 126 12.19 -7.34 4.83
N LEU A 127 11.44 -7.45 3.73
CA LEU A 127 11.67 -8.47 2.70
C LEU A 127 12.92 -8.17 1.87
N TYR A 128 13.15 -6.91 1.57
CA TYR A 128 14.35 -6.48 0.88
C TYR A 128 15.64 -6.88 1.62
N TRP A 129 15.72 -6.60 2.92
CA TRP A 129 16.89 -6.96 3.72
C TRP A 129 16.98 -8.46 4.01
N SER A 130 15.87 -9.13 4.32
CA SER A 130 15.89 -10.55 4.70
C SER A 130 16.07 -11.49 3.51
N ARG A 131 15.52 -11.16 2.34
CA ARG A 131 15.52 -12.04 1.15
C ARG A 131 16.40 -11.54 0.02
N ARG A 132 17.03 -10.36 0.16
CA ARG A 132 17.84 -9.72 -0.90
C ARG A 132 17.08 -9.51 -2.20
N GLY A 133 15.75 -9.35 -2.12
CA GLY A 133 14.86 -9.19 -3.25
C GLY A 133 14.27 -7.78 -3.29
N ARG A 134 14.22 -7.15 -4.45
CA ARG A 134 13.72 -5.77 -4.61
C ARG A 134 12.24 -5.72 -4.99
N GLU A 135 11.62 -6.86 -5.23
CA GLU A 135 10.31 -6.95 -5.87
C GLU A 135 9.22 -6.22 -5.09
N ALA A 136 9.24 -6.29 -3.74
CA ALA A 136 8.29 -5.57 -2.90
C ALA A 136 8.49 -4.04 -2.99
N VAL A 137 9.74 -3.58 -2.91
CA VAL A 137 10.08 -2.15 -2.97
C VAL A 137 9.78 -1.58 -4.37
N GLU A 138 10.14 -2.32 -5.43
CA GLU A 138 9.83 -1.97 -6.81
C GLU A 138 8.32 -1.88 -7.04
N CYS A 139 7.55 -2.87 -6.56
CA CYS A 139 6.09 -2.87 -6.63
C CYS A 139 5.47 -1.69 -5.88
N PHE A 140 6.00 -1.35 -4.70
CA PHE A 140 5.55 -0.19 -3.93
C PHE A 140 5.75 1.11 -4.73
N VAL A 141 6.95 1.33 -5.27
CA VAL A 141 7.29 2.51 -6.07
C VAL A 141 6.43 2.61 -7.34
N GLU A 142 6.22 1.49 -8.03
CA GLU A 142 5.39 1.43 -9.23
C GLU A 142 3.95 1.86 -8.92
N ASN A 143 3.35 1.33 -7.85
CA ASN A 143 1.97 1.66 -7.49
C ASN A 143 1.83 3.10 -6.96
N VAL A 144 2.81 3.63 -6.23
CA VAL A 144 2.83 5.06 -5.85
C VAL A 144 2.78 5.93 -7.10
N ASN A 145 3.68 5.69 -8.05
CA ASN A 145 3.74 6.48 -9.28
C ASN A 145 2.47 6.34 -10.12
N ARG A 146 1.87 5.15 -10.16
CA ARG A 146 0.60 4.91 -10.87
C ARG A 146 -0.56 5.70 -10.26
N VAL A 147 -0.65 5.78 -8.93
CA VAL A 147 -1.69 6.61 -8.26
C VAL A 147 -1.51 8.07 -8.64
N LEU A 148 -0.28 8.58 -8.58
CA LEU A 148 0.02 9.97 -8.90
C LEU A 148 -0.32 10.27 -10.37
N GLU A 149 0.12 9.42 -11.32
CA GLU A 149 -0.17 9.60 -12.74
C GLU A 149 -1.68 9.62 -13.03
N GLU A 150 -2.44 8.69 -12.48
CA GLU A 150 -3.90 8.67 -12.68
C GLU A 150 -4.57 9.88 -12.04
N CYS A 151 -4.10 10.33 -10.87
CA CYS A 151 -4.60 11.55 -10.27
C CYS A 151 -4.29 12.78 -11.15
N GLU A 152 -3.13 12.85 -11.83
CA GLU A 152 -2.82 13.95 -12.75
C GLU A 152 -3.68 13.92 -14.02
N ARG A 153 -3.93 12.73 -14.57
CA ARG A 153 -4.73 12.54 -15.81
C ARG A 153 -6.23 12.75 -15.62
N GLY A 154 -6.66 13.17 -14.42
CA GLY A 154 -8.06 13.34 -14.08
C GLY A 154 -8.78 12.01 -13.83
N GLY A 155 -8.07 10.95 -13.44
CA GLY A 155 -8.61 9.63 -13.12
C GLY A 155 -9.68 9.64 -12.04
N SER A 156 -9.68 10.65 -11.15
CA SER A 156 -10.80 10.88 -10.23
C SER A 156 -12.10 11.26 -10.94
N ARG A 157 -12.04 12.01 -12.05
CA ARG A 157 -13.23 12.33 -12.86
C ARG A 157 -13.75 11.11 -13.63
N LYS A 158 -12.91 10.08 -13.80
CA LYS A 158 -13.27 8.81 -14.44
C LYS A 158 -13.71 7.74 -13.44
N GLY A 159 -13.71 8.03 -12.13
CA GLY A 159 -14.11 7.09 -11.08
C GLY A 159 -13.06 6.03 -10.72
N CYS A 160 -12.03 5.81 -11.55
CA CYS A 160 -11.02 4.77 -11.29
C CYS A 160 -10.28 4.97 -9.97
N VAL A 161 -9.94 6.23 -9.62
CA VAL A 161 -9.26 6.53 -8.35
C VAL A 161 -10.22 6.36 -7.18
N ASP A 162 -11.50 6.73 -7.34
CA ASP A 162 -12.51 6.56 -6.28
C ASP A 162 -12.72 5.09 -5.91
N GLU A 163 -12.76 4.22 -6.93
CA GLU A 163 -12.81 2.78 -6.75
C GLU A 163 -11.60 2.27 -5.97
N TRP A 164 -10.40 2.77 -6.26
CA TRP A 164 -9.18 2.39 -5.53
C TRP A 164 -9.21 2.87 -4.10
N VAL A 165 -9.65 4.10 -3.84
CA VAL A 165 -9.78 4.64 -2.48
C VAL A 165 -10.74 3.76 -1.67
N LEU A 166 -11.94 3.50 -2.18
CA LEU A 166 -12.92 2.64 -1.51
C LEU A 166 -12.40 1.23 -1.29
N ALA A 167 -11.73 0.65 -2.30
CA ALA A 167 -11.11 -0.67 -2.16
C ALA A 167 -10.01 -0.67 -1.09
N GLY A 168 -9.17 0.37 -1.05
CA GLY A 168 -8.11 0.53 -0.08
C GLY A 168 -8.64 0.61 1.34
N MET A 169 -9.61 1.51 1.58
CA MET A 169 -10.24 1.69 2.90
C MET A 169 -10.87 0.38 3.41
N ARG A 170 -11.53 -0.41 2.54
CA ARG A 170 -12.07 -1.73 2.93
C ARG A 170 -10.95 -2.71 3.27
N LYS A 171 -9.89 -2.76 2.47
CA LYS A 171 -8.81 -3.73 2.64
C LYS A 171 -7.96 -3.46 3.88
N CYS A 172 -7.75 -2.20 4.25
CA CYS A 172 -7.07 -1.84 5.50
C CYS A 172 -7.99 -1.80 6.73
N GLY A 173 -9.29 -2.09 6.57
CA GLY A 173 -10.23 -2.14 7.70
C GLY A 173 -10.70 -0.77 8.21
N HIS A 174 -10.36 0.32 7.52
CA HIS A 174 -10.79 1.69 7.87
C HIS A 174 -12.21 2.01 7.36
N LEU A 175 -12.88 1.04 6.73
CA LEU A 175 -14.26 1.11 6.31
C LEU A 175 -15.05 -0.12 6.79
N GLY A 176 -16.13 0.11 7.52
CA GLY A 176 -17.02 -0.96 7.96
C GLY A 176 -17.75 -1.66 6.81
N GLY A 177 -18.13 -2.92 7.01
CA GLY A 177 -18.79 -3.77 6.00
C GLY A 177 -20.17 -3.30 5.51
N GLY A 178 -20.76 -2.28 6.14
CA GLY A 178 -22.06 -1.70 5.77
C GLY A 178 -21.98 -0.44 4.91
N PHE A 179 -20.79 -0.05 4.44
CA PHE A 179 -20.63 1.22 3.75
C PHE A 179 -21.10 1.17 2.29
N GLU A 180 -22.02 2.07 1.92
CA GLU A 180 -22.77 2.08 0.64
C GLU A 180 -21.95 2.46 -0.61
N GLY A 181 -20.61 2.45 -0.52
CA GLY A 181 -19.74 2.74 -1.66
C GLY A 181 -19.63 4.22 -2.04
N VAL A 182 -19.92 5.14 -1.11
CA VAL A 182 -19.84 6.59 -1.34
C VAL A 182 -18.68 7.19 -0.56
N LEU A 183 -17.68 7.77 -1.23
CA LEU A 183 -16.52 8.33 -0.53
C LEU A 183 -16.89 9.41 0.51
N PRO A 184 -16.25 9.40 1.70
CA PRO A 184 -16.33 10.49 2.67
C PRO A 184 -15.91 11.82 2.03
N GLU A 185 -16.53 12.92 2.44
CA GLU A 185 -16.36 14.22 1.77
C GLU A 185 -14.91 14.71 1.77
N GLY A 186 -14.19 14.57 2.89
CA GLY A 186 -12.77 14.93 2.98
C GLY A 186 -11.83 14.12 2.08
N LEU A 187 -12.31 12.99 1.53
CA LEU A 187 -11.56 12.14 0.59
C LEU A 187 -12.04 12.26 -0.85
N ARG A 188 -13.02 13.12 -1.14
CA ARG A 188 -13.48 13.37 -2.53
C ARG A 188 -12.48 14.26 -3.26
N ASP A 189 -12.35 14.05 -4.56
CA ASP A 189 -11.54 14.96 -5.38
C ASP A 189 -12.29 16.28 -5.58
N VAL A 190 -11.71 17.37 -5.09
CA VAL A 190 -12.28 18.72 -5.20
C VAL A 190 -11.99 19.39 -6.54
N ARG A 191 -11.17 18.77 -7.42
CA ARG A 191 -10.81 19.32 -8.73
C ARG A 191 -12.00 19.39 -9.70
N GLY A 192 -12.71 20.51 -9.64
CA GLY A 192 -13.85 20.83 -10.51
C GLY A 192 -15.18 20.95 -9.79
N ARG A 193 -15.20 21.05 -8.45
CA ARG A 193 -16.36 21.65 -7.75
C ARG A 193 -16.24 23.16 -7.90
N GLU A 194 -17.19 23.76 -8.63
CA GLU A 194 -17.40 25.20 -8.56
C GLU A 194 -17.62 25.60 -7.09
N GLU A 195 -17.04 26.73 -6.73
CA GLU A 195 -16.99 27.31 -5.38
C GLU A 195 -18.33 27.20 -4.65
N ALA A 196 -18.37 26.41 -3.59
CA ALA A 196 -19.45 26.46 -2.62
C ALA A 196 -18.94 26.03 -1.24
N GLY A 197 -18.58 27.04 -0.43
CA GLY A 197 -18.76 27.03 1.02
C GLY A 197 -17.67 26.36 1.86
N GLU A 198 -17.09 27.18 2.74
CA GLU A 198 -16.41 26.89 4.02
C GLU A 198 -15.80 25.49 4.21
N GLU A 199 -14.46 25.45 4.19
CA GLU A 199 -13.63 24.31 4.58
C GLU A 199 -13.84 23.97 6.06
N GLU A 200 -14.70 22.99 6.36
CA GLU A 200 -14.50 22.20 7.58
C GLU A 200 -13.37 21.21 7.33
N GLU A 201 -12.28 21.37 8.08
CA GLU A 201 -11.16 20.45 8.17
C GLU A 201 -11.66 19.10 8.74
N GLY A 202 -12.20 18.28 7.85
CA GLY A 202 -12.86 17.02 8.19
C GLY A 202 -11.85 15.98 8.67
N VAL A 203 -11.65 15.89 9.98
CA VAL A 203 -10.93 14.78 10.62
C VAL A 203 -11.74 13.50 10.38
N VAL A 204 -11.20 12.58 9.57
CA VAL A 204 -11.81 11.26 9.38
C VAL A 204 -11.57 10.44 10.64
N LEU A 205 -12.58 10.36 11.51
CA LEU A 205 -12.56 9.54 12.73
C LEU A 205 -12.86 8.08 12.38
N PHE A 206 -11.87 7.20 12.61
CA PHE A 206 -12.00 5.76 12.38
C PHE A 206 -12.59 5.05 13.61
N THR A 207 -13.62 4.24 13.42
CA THR A 207 -14.07 3.26 14.42
C THR A 207 -13.44 1.90 14.13
N HIS A 208 -12.59 1.41 15.04
CA HIS A 208 -12.10 0.03 14.98
C HIS A 208 -13.28 -0.95 15.05
N LEU A 209 -13.35 -1.87 14.10
CA LEU A 209 -14.06 -3.13 14.31
C LEU A 209 -13.11 -4.05 15.08
N VAL A 210 -13.34 -4.19 16.38
CA VAL A 210 -12.80 -5.32 17.14
C VAL A 210 -13.29 -6.57 16.42
N ARG A 211 -12.38 -7.29 15.76
CA ARG A 211 -12.67 -8.62 15.22
C ARG A 211 -12.97 -9.52 16.42
N GLY A 212 -14.25 -9.61 16.77
CA GLY A 212 -14.75 -10.63 17.68
C GLY A 212 -14.43 -12.00 17.09
N CYS A 213 -13.76 -12.83 17.89
CA CYS A 213 -13.53 -14.23 17.61
C CYS A 213 -14.83 -14.90 17.14
N LEU A 214 -14.80 -15.52 15.97
CA LEU A 214 -15.69 -16.61 15.56
C LEU A 214 -14.84 -17.84 15.28
#